data_AF-A0A9D6WK60-F1
#
_entry.id   AF-A0A9D6WK60-F1
#
_cell.length_a   1.000
_cell.length_b   1.000
_cell.length_c   1.000
_cell.angle_alpha   90.00
_cell.angle_beta   90.00
_cell.angle_gamma   90.00
#
_symmetry.space_group_name_H-M   'P 1'
#
loop_
_entity.id
_entity.type
_entity.pdbx_description
1 polymer ?
#
loop_
_entity_poly.entity_id
_entity_poly.type
_entity_poly.pdbx_seq_one_letter_code
_entity_poly.pdbx_strand_id
1 'polypeptide(L)'
;MSDFLAVDSFDVTPCQALVTAAHDHAASRHNPGLRLAILTTDPQFAAVVQIYAASPLMTLQVNVFETVADLRTWLERGWPAALPRPE
;
A
#
# COMPACT_ATOMS: atom_id res chain seq x y z
N MET A 1 15.19 -3.64 -23.18
CA MET A 1 14.22 -2.57 -23.46
C MET A 1 12.90 -3.07 -22.92
N SER A 2 12.44 -2.53 -21.80
CA SER A 2 11.18 -2.95 -21.19
C SER A 2 10.07 -2.10 -21.80
N ASP A 3 9.20 -2.72 -22.58
CA ASP A 3 7.97 -2.06 -23.05
C ASP A 3 7.02 -1.96 -21.85
N PHE A 4 6.98 -0.77 -21.26
CA PHE A 4 5.93 -0.43 -20.32
C PHE A 4 4.70 -0.02 -21.12
N LEU A 5 3.64 -0.82 -21.02
CA LEU A 5 2.33 -0.44 -21.53
C LEU A 5 1.81 0.71 -20.66
N ALA A 6 1.60 1.87 -21.29
CA ALA A 6 0.88 2.96 -20.66
C ALA A 6 -0.55 2.49 -20.38
N VAL A 7 -0.97 2.59 -19.12
CA VAL A 7 -2.35 2.33 -18.72
C VAL A 7 -3.05 3.68 -18.70
N ASP A 8 -3.95 3.89 -19.67
CA ASP A 8 -4.64 5.18 -19.83
C ASP A 8 -5.80 5.37 -18.84
N SER A 9 -6.38 4.26 -18.35
CA SER A 9 -7.39 4.27 -17.30
C SER A 9 -7.51 2.90 -16.64
N PHE A 10 -8.00 2.89 -15.41
CA PHE A 10 -8.36 1.69 -14.67
C PHE A 10 -9.64 1.97 -13.89
N ASP A 11 -10.51 0.97 -13.80
CA ASP A 11 -11.70 1.02 -12.96
C ASP A 11 -11.59 -0.10 -11.93
N VAL A 12 -11.71 0.27 -10.66
CA VAL A 12 -11.67 -0.67 -9.54
C VAL A 12 -13.01 -0.63 -8.85
N THR A 13 -13.73 -1.73 -8.96
CA THR A 13 -15.01 -1.88 -8.26
C THR A 13 -14.79 -2.04 -6.76
N PRO A 14 -15.73 -1.59 -5.91
CA PRO A 14 -15.67 -1.83 -4.47
C PRO A 14 -15.51 -3.32 -4.10
N CYS A 15 -16.07 -4.22 -4.90
CA CYS A 15 -15.94 -5.66 -4.70
C CYS A 15 -14.49 -6.13 -4.90
N GLN A 16 -13.79 -5.65 -5.92
CA GLN A 16 -12.37 -5.97 -6.14
C GLN A 16 -11.49 -5.41 -5.02
N ALA A 17 -11.76 -4.19 -4.55
CA ALA A 17 -11.06 -3.61 -3.40
C ALA A 17 -11.27 -4.47 -2.14
N LEU A 18 -12.49 -4.96 -1.92
CA LEU A 18 -12.82 -5.82 -0.78
C LEU A 18 -12.15 -7.19 -0.86
N VAL A 19 -12.11 -7.82 -2.04
CA VAL A 19 -11.38 -9.08 -2.26
C VAL A 19 -9.88 -8.92 -1.99
N THR A 20 -9.28 -7.83 -2.46
CA THR A 20 -7.87 -7.52 -2.21
C THR A 20 -7.62 -7.35 -0.71
N ALA A 21 -8.46 -6.56 -0.02
CA ALA A 21 -8.37 -6.37 1.42
C ALA A 21 -8.54 -7.68 2.21
N ALA A 22 -9.41 -8.59 1.76
CA ALA A 22 -9.61 -9.90 2.38
C ALA A 22 -8.34 -10.78 2.28
N HIS A 23 -7.65 -10.71 1.15
CA HIS A 23 -6.39 -11.44 0.96
C HIS A 23 -5.30 -10.90 1.88
N ASP A 24 -5.18 -9.57 1.98
CA ASP A 24 -4.17 -8.94 2.84
C ASP A 24 -4.49 -9.09 4.34
N HIS A 25 -5.78 -9.21 4.70
CA HIS A 25 -6.18 -9.60 6.05
C HIS A 25 -5.63 -10.97 6.46
N ALA A 26 -5.53 -11.93 5.54
CA ALA A 26 -4.91 -13.22 5.85
C ALA A 26 -3.40 -13.07 6.10
N ALA A 27 -2.73 -12.17 5.38
CA ALA A 27 -1.32 -11.86 5.61
C ALA A 27 -1.09 -11.16 6.96
N SER A 28 -1.97 -10.25 7.36
CA SER A 28 -1.87 -9.52 8.64
C SER A 28 -1.96 -10.43 9.86
N ARG A 29 -2.74 -11.52 9.79
CA ARG A 29 -2.85 -12.51 10.88
C ARG A 29 -1.53 -13.22 11.17
N HIS A 30 -0.71 -13.43 10.14
CA HIS A 30 0.60 -14.08 10.29
C HIS A 30 1.70 -13.05 10.61
N ASN A 31 1.52 -11.81 10.17
CA ASN A 31 2.47 -10.71 10.37
C ASN A 31 1.74 -9.43 10.82
N PRO A 32 1.38 -9.31 12.11
CA PRO A 32 0.56 -8.19 12.60
C PRO A 32 1.27 -6.83 12.55
N GLY A 33 2.60 -6.82 12.40
CA GLY A 33 3.39 -5.60 12.20
C GLY A 33 3.52 -5.17 10.74
N LEU A 34 2.91 -5.89 9.80
CA LEU A 34 2.99 -5.56 8.38
C LEU A 34 2.28 -4.24 8.10
N ARG A 35 2.91 -3.40 7.29
CA ARG A 35 2.42 -2.07 6.94
C ARG A 35 2.64 -1.86 5.46
N LEU A 36 1.72 -1.16 4.81
CA LEU A 36 1.76 -0.88 3.39
C LEU A 36 2.00 0.60 3.17
N ALA A 37 2.97 0.90 2.31
CA ALA A 37 3.30 2.25 1.91
C ALA A 37 3.26 2.33 0.40
N ILE A 38 2.42 3.21 -0.12
CA ILE A 38 2.21 3.37 -1.56
C ILE A 38 2.67 4.77 -1.96
N LEU A 39 3.66 4.83 -2.83
CA LEU A 39 4.16 6.08 -3.40
C LEU A 39 3.52 6.28 -4.77
N THR A 40 2.75 7.36 -4.91
CA THR A 40 2.14 7.72 -6.19
C THR A 40 1.94 9.23 -6.28
N THR A 41 2.09 9.78 -7.48
CA THR A 41 1.67 11.15 -7.81
C THR A 41 0.34 11.16 -8.57
N ASP A 42 -0.21 9.99 -8.88
CA ASP A 42 -1.48 9.85 -9.60
C ASP A 42 -2.65 9.96 -8.60
N PRO A 43 -3.50 11.00 -8.70
CA PRO A 43 -4.64 11.19 -7.81
C PRO A 43 -5.71 10.11 -7.97
N GLN A 44 -5.88 9.53 -9.17
CA GLN A 44 -6.82 8.43 -9.38
C GLN A 44 -6.37 7.18 -8.64
N PHE A 45 -5.07 6.88 -8.69
CA PHE A 45 -4.52 5.74 -7.97
C PHE A 45 -4.58 5.95 -6.46
N ALA A 46 -4.27 7.17 -5.99
CA ALA A 46 -4.42 7.53 -4.58
C ALA A 46 -5.86 7.31 -4.09
N ALA A 47 -6.87 7.69 -4.89
CA ALA A 47 -8.28 7.48 -4.54
C ALA A 47 -8.66 5.99 -4.45
N VAL A 48 -8.19 5.16 -5.39
CA VAL A 48 -8.41 3.70 -5.33
C VAL A 48 -7.79 3.09 -4.09
N VAL A 49 -6.58 3.50 -3.73
CA VAL A 49 -5.91 3.02 -2.53
C VAL A 49 -6.65 3.45 -1.26
N GLN A 50 -7.24 4.65 -1.24
CA GLN A 50 -8.08 5.09 -0.11
C GLN A 50 -9.32 4.22 0.04
N ILE A 51 -9.99 3.84 -1.06
CA ILE A 51 -11.15 2.93 -1.03
C ILE A 51 -10.73 1.56 -0.48
N TYR A 52 -9.61 1.02 -0.95
CA TYR A 52 -9.05 -0.23 -0.46
C TYR A 52 -8.66 -0.15 1.03
N ALA A 53 -8.01 0.93 1.45
CA ALA A 53 -7.61 1.15 2.85
C ALA A 53 -8.81 1.31 3.80
N ALA A 54 -9.91 1.88 3.31
CA ALA A 54 -11.16 2.04 4.04
C ALA A 54 -12.03 0.76 4.08
N SER A 55 -11.60 -0.32 3.43
CA SER A 55 -12.32 -1.59 3.44
C SER A 55 -12.46 -2.12 4.88
N PRO A 56 -13.63 -2.65 5.29
CA PRO A 56 -13.84 -3.19 6.63
C PRO A 56 -12.98 -4.42 6.94
N LEU A 57 -12.41 -5.06 5.91
CA LEU A 57 -11.50 -6.19 6.07
C LEU A 57 -10.04 -5.75 6.21
N MET A 58 -9.74 -4.47 5.91
CA MET A 58 -8.39 -3.94 6.02
C MET A 58 -7.98 -3.83 7.48
N THR A 59 -6.89 -4.51 7.83
CA THR A 59 -6.33 -4.51 9.19
C THR A 59 -4.90 -4.00 9.21
N LEU A 60 -4.30 -3.79 8.04
CA LEU A 60 -2.96 -3.25 7.90
C LEU A 60 -3.01 -1.73 7.95
N GLN A 61 -1.95 -1.11 8.46
CA GLN A 61 -1.76 0.32 8.28
C GLN A 61 -1.33 0.58 6.83
N VAL A 62 -2.21 1.20 6.05
CA VAL A 62 -1.96 1.62 4.66
C VAL A 62 -1.81 3.13 4.62
N ASN A 63 -0.71 3.63 4.07
CA ASN A 63 -0.52 5.06 3.84
C ASN A 63 -0.09 5.33 2.39
N VAL A 64 -0.60 6.44 1.84
CA VAL A 64 -0.25 6.93 0.51
C VAL A 64 0.68 8.14 0.68
N PHE A 65 1.75 8.18 -0.11
CA PHE A 65 2.72 9.26 -0.14
C PHE A 65 2.84 9.80 -1.56
N GLU A 66 3.03 11.11 -1.69
CA GLU A 66 3.30 11.75 -2.98
C GLU A 66 4.80 11.90 -3.23
N THR A 67 5.61 11.92 -2.16
CA THR A 67 7.05 12.11 -2.25
C THR A 67 7.83 10.97 -1.59
N VAL A 68 9.00 10.67 -2.16
CA VAL A 68 9.96 9.71 -1.59
C VAL A 68 10.45 10.19 -0.21
N ALA A 69 10.56 11.50 0.01
CA ALA A 69 11.04 12.08 1.26
C ALA A 69 10.09 11.77 2.42
N ASP A 70 8.79 11.92 2.20
CA ASP A 70 7.76 11.61 3.22
C ASP A 70 7.70 10.11 3.52
N LEU A 71 7.76 9.29 2.46
CA LEU A 71 7.83 7.84 2.59
C LEU A 71 9.03 7.42 3.46
N ARG A 72 10.22 7.96 3.20
CA ARG A 72 11.43 7.65 3.98
C ARG A 72 11.28 8.02 5.45
N THR A 73 10.78 9.23 5.71
CA THR A 73 10.52 9.70 7.09
C THR A 73 9.56 8.76 7.83
N TRP A 74 8.54 8.27 7.14
CA TRP A 74 7.58 7.32 7.72
C TRP A 74 8.18 5.94 8.00
N LEU A 75 9.03 5.43 7.10
CA LEU A 75 9.75 4.17 7.31
C LEU A 75 10.67 4.23 8.52
N GLU A 76 11.39 5.34 8.69
CA GLU A 76 12.30 5.57 9.82
C GLU A 76 11.57 5.64 11.17
N ARG A 77 10.36 6.20 11.20
CA ARG A 77 9.52 6.26 12.42
C ARG A 77 8.84 4.94 12.75
N GLY A 78 8.64 4.09 11.73
CA GLY A 78 7.73 2.97 11.80
C GLY A 78 8.36 1.62 12.12
N TRP A 79 9.67 1.51 11.96
CA TRP A 79 10.41 0.29 12.19
C TRP A 79 11.11 0.37 13.55
N PRO A 80 10.86 -0.53 14.52
CA PRO A 80 11.78 -0.66 15.64
C PRO A 80 13.16 -1.00 15.06
N ALA A 81 14.23 -0.41 15.61
CA ALA A 81 15.60 -0.40 15.07
C ALA A 81 16.30 -1.78 14.95
N ALA A 82 15.58 -2.87 14.78
CA ALA A 82 16.06 -4.23 14.95
C ALA A 82 15.69 -5.14 13.77
N LEU A 83 16.18 -4.84 12.57
CA LEU A 83 16.60 -5.88 11.63
C LEU A 83 17.86 -5.38 10.91
N PRO A 84 18.96 -6.14 10.89
CA PRO A 84 20.16 -5.76 10.15
C PRO A 84 19.77 -5.64 8.66
N ARG A 85 20.17 -4.53 8.03
CA ARG A 85 20.04 -4.38 6.59
C ARG A 85 20.90 -5.47 5.94
N PRO A 86 20.38 -6.25 4.97
CA PRO A 86 21.24 -7.14 4.21
C PRO A 86 22.26 -6.28 3.46
N GLU A 87 23.55 -6.62 3.64
CA GLU A 87 24.70 -6.04 2.95
C GLU A 87 24.67 -6.37 1.44
#